data_AF-A0A329YCX5-F1
#
_entry.id   AF-A0A329YCX5-F1
#
_cell.length_a   1.000
_cell.length_b   1.000
_cell.length_c   1.000
_cell.angle_alpha   90.00
_cell.angle_beta   90.00
_cell.angle_gamma   90.00
#
_symmetry.space_group_name_H-M   'P 1'
#
loop_
_entity.id
_entity.type
_entity.pdbx_description
1 polymer ?
#
loop_
_entity_poly.entity_id
_entity_poly.type
_entity_poly.pdbx_seq_one_letter_code
_entity_poly.pdbx_strand_id
1 'polypeptide(L)'
;MQPTMDEEPFRQDDLIVRPVRPWTPGVHALLASLPLHGFDAAPKPDGFDDVWERVTYLPGATGDLGDCAEMRSKQILQSAARLLRRYHHSSALVLRDLTVAWPWQLPPRLPSEVICHGDFAPYNVVLNDGEVIGIIDFEAAHPGPRIWDLAYAVYRWAPLSSSVAVEGLDSLATQIQRARLFVDAYGLPVSERSSLPAGIIERLEALLAFMEREAARGIERYRRNLQDGHDRIYREDIAYITKWSPEIVAGLRN
;
A
#
# COMPACT_ATOMS: atom_id res chain seq x y z
N MET A 1 -29.87 9.71 11.45
CA MET A 1 -28.57 10.13 12.02
C MET A 1 -27.58 10.00 10.90
N GLN A 2 -27.02 11.11 10.40
CA GLN A 2 -25.92 11.01 9.42
C GLN A 2 -24.73 10.43 10.18
N PRO A 3 -24.08 9.37 9.69
CA PRO A 3 -22.84 8.91 10.31
C PRO A 3 -21.86 10.07 10.24
N THR A 4 -21.13 10.25 11.33
CA THR A 4 -20.00 11.16 11.30
C THR A 4 -18.99 10.62 10.28
N MET A 5 -18.18 11.49 9.68
CA MET A 5 -17.08 11.08 8.80
C MET A 5 -16.07 10.14 9.50
N ASP A 6 -16.24 9.87 10.79
CA ASP A 6 -15.33 9.11 11.64
C ASP A 6 -15.93 7.79 12.17
N GLU A 7 -17.09 7.33 11.67
CA GLU A 7 -17.59 6.00 12.04
C GLU A 7 -16.68 4.90 11.43
N GLU A 8 -16.15 4.03 12.29
CA GLU A 8 -15.26 2.95 11.91
C GLU A 8 -15.99 1.89 11.06
N PRO A 9 -15.31 1.27 10.08
CA PRO A 9 -15.87 0.17 9.33
C PRO A 9 -16.34 -0.96 10.25
N PHE A 10 -17.52 -1.51 9.97
CA PHE A 10 -18.06 -2.66 10.72
C PHE A 10 -18.48 -3.78 9.78
N ARG A 11 -18.52 -4.99 10.33
CA ARG A 11 -18.97 -6.19 9.60
C ARG A 11 -20.47 -6.38 9.78
N GLN A 12 -21.17 -6.61 8.68
CA GLN A 12 -22.56 -7.04 8.64
C GLN A 12 -22.64 -8.28 7.74
N ASP A 13 -22.86 -9.45 8.34
CA ASP A 13 -22.80 -10.75 7.66
C ASP A 13 -21.47 -10.95 6.91
N ASP A 14 -21.50 -11.10 5.58
CA ASP A 14 -20.33 -11.24 4.72
C ASP A 14 -19.90 -9.93 4.06
N LEU A 15 -20.37 -8.79 4.57
CA LEU A 15 -20.04 -7.46 4.08
C LEU A 15 -19.30 -6.64 5.12
N ILE A 16 -18.40 -5.79 4.63
CA ILE A 16 -17.85 -4.65 5.37
C ILE A 16 -18.62 -3.41 4.94
N VAL A 17 -19.19 -2.72 5.91
CA VAL A 17 -19.95 -1.48 5.74
C VAL A 17 -19.10 -0.33 6.28
N ARG A 18 -18.93 0.71 5.47
CA ARG A 18 -18.13 1.90 5.85
C ARG A 18 -18.70 3.18 5.24
N PRO A 19 -18.42 4.37 5.81
CA PRO A 19 -18.99 5.61 5.31
C PRO A 19 -18.54 5.92 3.88
N VAL A 20 -19.44 6.44 3.05
CA VAL A 20 -19.10 6.88 1.69
C VAL A 20 -18.10 8.04 1.72
N ARG A 21 -17.22 8.04 0.72
CA ARG A 21 -16.19 9.05 0.48
C ARG A 21 -16.31 9.60 -0.94
N PRO A 22 -15.74 10.78 -1.22
CA PRO A 22 -15.71 11.33 -2.57
C PRO A 22 -15.13 10.37 -3.61
N TRP A 23 -14.19 9.50 -3.22
CA TRP A 23 -13.53 8.52 -4.09
C TRP A 23 -14.21 7.13 -4.12
N THR A 24 -15.27 6.90 -3.34
CA THR A 24 -16.00 5.62 -3.31
C THR A 24 -16.42 5.14 -4.71
N PRO A 25 -16.97 5.99 -5.61
CA PRO A 25 -17.32 5.54 -6.96
C PRO A 25 -16.12 5.00 -7.75
N GLY A 26 -14.96 5.64 -7.64
CA GLY A 26 -13.73 5.19 -8.32
C GLY A 26 -13.19 3.88 -7.77
N VAL A 27 -13.22 3.72 -6.43
CA VAL A 27 -12.83 2.47 -5.77
C VAL A 27 -13.77 1.33 -6.17
N HIS A 28 -15.09 1.54 -6.14
CA HIS A 28 -16.07 0.52 -6.54
C HIS A 28 -15.90 0.13 -8.01
N ALA A 29 -15.68 1.11 -8.90
CA ALA A 29 -15.43 0.84 -10.31
C ALA A 29 -14.14 0.03 -10.53
N LEU A 30 -13.07 0.30 -9.78
CA LEU A 30 -11.85 -0.50 -9.78
C LEU A 30 -12.13 -1.94 -9.33
N LEU A 31 -12.75 -2.11 -8.16
CA LEU A 31 -13.05 -3.43 -7.60
C LEU A 31 -13.95 -4.28 -8.49
N ALA A 32 -14.94 -3.65 -9.16
CA ALA A 32 -15.80 -4.33 -10.13
C ALA A 32 -15.04 -4.79 -11.39
N SER A 33 -13.98 -4.07 -11.78
CA SER A 33 -13.24 -4.32 -13.03
C SER A 33 -12.11 -5.34 -12.86
N LEU A 34 -11.51 -5.43 -11.68
CA LEU A 34 -10.38 -6.35 -11.40
C LEU A 34 -10.67 -7.83 -11.73
N PRO A 35 -11.82 -8.42 -11.35
CA PRO A 35 -12.13 -9.81 -11.68
C PRO A 35 -12.27 -10.08 -13.18
N LEU A 36 -12.68 -9.09 -13.98
CA LEU A 36 -12.78 -9.20 -15.44
C LEU A 36 -11.42 -9.46 -16.10
N HIS A 37 -10.34 -9.14 -15.39
CA HIS A 37 -8.96 -9.33 -15.82
C HIS A 37 -8.19 -10.34 -14.96
N GLY A 38 -8.92 -11.22 -14.23
CA GLY A 38 -8.32 -12.34 -13.50
C GLY A 38 -7.73 -11.99 -12.13
N PHE A 39 -8.09 -10.84 -11.57
CA PHE A 39 -7.73 -10.48 -10.19
C PHE A 39 -8.95 -10.60 -9.26
N ASP A 40 -8.97 -11.71 -8.52
CA ASP A 40 -10.03 -12.13 -7.59
C ASP A 40 -9.66 -11.93 -6.11
N ALA A 41 -8.47 -11.39 -5.85
CA ALA A 41 -7.87 -11.21 -4.53
C ALA A 41 -8.14 -9.81 -3.95
N ALA A 42 -9.37 -9.32 -4.10
CA ALA A 42 -9.85 -8.06 -3.52
C ALA A 42 -11.34 -8.17 -3.13
N PRO A 43 -11.83 -7.32 -2.21
CA PRO A 43 -13.25 -7.20 -1.92
C PRO A 43 -14.04 -6.91 -3.20
N LYS A 44 -15.22 -7.53 -3.33
CA LYS A 44 -16.16 -7.21 -4.39
C LYS A 44 -17.09 -6.09 -3.92
N PRO A 45 -17.41 -5.12 -4.78
CA PRO A 45 -18.34 -4.06 -4.41
C PRO A 45 -19.77 -4.62 -4.30
N ASP A 46 -20.51 -4.19 -3.28
CA ASP A 46 -21.94 -4.47 -3.07
C ASP A 46 -22.78 -3.17 -3.17
N GLY A 47 -22.20 -2.15 -3.79
CA GLY A 47 -22.83 -0.85 -4.00
C GLY A 47 -22.70 0.10 -2.80
N PHE A 48 -23.26 1.28 -2.97
CA PHE A 48 -23.24 2.35 -1.99
C PHE A 48 -24.46 3.26 -2.14
N ASP A 49 -24.87 3.90 -1.05
CA ASP A 49 -25.91 4.93 -1.01
C ASP A 49 -25.29 6.29 -0.62
N ASP A 50 -26.08 7.28 -0.21
CA ASP A 50 -25.55 8.61 0.18
C ASP A 50 -24.68 8.57 1.45
N VAL A 51 -24.71 7.45 2.17
CA VAL A 51 -24.24 7.35 3.54
C VAL A 51 -23.21 6.21 3.69
N TRP A 52 -23.56 5.03 3.19
CA TRP A 52 -22.82 3.79 3.40
C TRP A 52 -22.41 3.14 2.07
N GLU A 53 -21.17 2.69 2.00
CA GLU A 53 -20.70 1.75 0.99
C GLU A 53 -20.48 0.36 1.59
N ARG A 54 -20.60 -0.66 0.73
CA ARG A 54 -20.53 -2.06 1.11
C ARG A 54 -19.57 -2.80 0.18
N VAL A 55 -18.69 -3.61 0.75
CA VAL A 55 -17.82 -4.52 0.01
C VAL A 55 -17.78 -5.88 0.69
N THR A 56 -17.49 -6.95 -0.04
CA THR A 56 -17.42 -8.30 0.57
C THR A 56 -16.27 -8.40 1.57
N TYR A 57 -16.54 -9.03 2.71
CA TYR A 57 -15.52 -9.46 3.65
C TYR A 57 -14.63 -10.54 3.02
N LEU A 58 -13.32 -10.41 3.21
CA LEU A 58 -12.36 -11.44 2.82
C LEU A 58 -12.00 -12.28 4.05
N PRO A 59 -12.37 -13.57 4.10
CA PRO A 59 -12.06 -14.42 5.25
C PRO A 59 -10.56 -14.73 5.32
N GLY A 60 -9.97 -14.51 6.49
CA GLY A 60 -8.57 -14.78 6.77
C GLY A 60 -8.06 -13.92 7.92
N ALA A 61 -6.76 -14.04 8.21
CA ALA A 61 -6.09 -13.25 9.24
C ALA A 61 -5.43 -12.00 8.64
N THR A 62 -5.39 -10.91 9.39
CA THR A 62 -4.57 -9.73 9.11
C THR A 62 -3.49 -9.59 10.19
N GLY A 63 -2.48 -8.77 9.94
CA GLY A 63 -1.43 -8.50 10.94
C GLY A 63 -0.34 -7.59 10.38
N ASP A 64 0.62 -7.21 11.20
CA ASP A 64 1.78 -6.42 10.79
C ASP A 64 3.09 -7.15 11.11
N LEU A 65 4.23 -6.60 10.69
CA LEU A 65 5.54 -7.19 10.94
C LEU A 65 5.90 -7.19 12.42
N GLY A 66 5.39 -6.23 13.20
CA GLY A 66 5.70 -6.08 14.62
C GLY A 66 5.04 -7.15 15.51
N ASP A 67 3.81 -7.55 15.20
CA ASP A 67 2.98 -8.42 16.02
C ASP A 67 2.77 -9.82 15.44
N CYS A 68 2.99 -10.02 14.13
CA CYS A 68 2.79 -11.30 13.47
C CYS A 68 4.09 -11.91 12.91
N ALA A 69 4.55 -13.01 13.51
CA ALA A 69 5.74 -13.73 13.05
C ALA A 69 5.56 -14.33 11.64
N GLU A 70 4.34 -14.72 11.28
CA GLU A 70 4.02 -15.24 9.95
C GLU A 70 4.23 -14.16 8.87
N MET A 71 3.86 -12.90 9.14
CA MET A 71 4.12 -11.75 8.25
C MET A 71 5.62 -11.53 8.00
N ARG A 72 6.47 -11.90 8.97
CA ARG A 72 7.94 -11.82 8.83
C ARG A 72 8.52 -12.95 7.98
N SER A 73 7.76 -14.01 7.69
CA SER A 73 8.27 -15.14 6.91
C SER A 73 8.65 -14.74 5.47
N LYS A 74 9.58 -15.51 4.88
CA LYS A 74 9.96 -15.34 3.47
C LYS A 74 8.80 -15.73 2.54
N GLN A 75 8.01 -16.72 2.93
CA GLN A 75 6.87 -17.19 2.15
C GLN A 75 5.81 -16.10 1.97
N ILE A 76 5.36 -15.49 3.07
CA ILE A 76 4.38 -14.39 3.03
C ILE A 76 4.91 -13.20 2.26
N LEU A 77 6.16 -12.79 2.50
CA LEU A 77 6.80 -11.70 1.76
C LEU A 77 6.76 -11.92 0.24
N GLN A 78 7.16 -13.11 -0.21
CA GLN A 78 7.17 -13.44 -1.63
C GLN A 78 5.76 -13.58 -2.20
N SER A 79 4.81 -14.08 -1.40
CA SER A 79 3.39 -14.17 -1.75
C SER A 79 2.80 -12.77 -1.97
N ALA A 80 3.03 -11.84 -1.05
CA ALA A 80 2.64 -10.43 -1.16
C ALA A 80 3.20 -9.77 -2.43
N ALA A 81 4.50 -9.97 -2.70
CA ALA A 81 5.15 -9.41 -3.89
C ALA A 81 4.55 -9.94 -5.20
N ARG A 82 4.27 -11.24 -5.29
CA ARG A 82 3.59 -11.84 -6.44
C ARG A 82 2.16 -11.31 -6.58
N LEU A 83 1.45 -11.12 -5.48
CA LEU A 83 0.09 -10.60 -5.47
C LEU A 83 0.05 -9.15 -5.97
N LEU A 84 0.96 -8.29 -5.50
CA LEU A 84 1.09 -6.91 -5.98
C LEU A 84 1.37 -6.88 -7.49
N ARG A 85 2.23 -7.78 -7.99
CA ARG A 85 2.50 -7.90 -9.43
C ARG A 85 1.23 -8.27 -10.21
N ARG A 86 0.42 -9.22 -9.72
CA ARG A 86 -0.87 -9.60 -10.33
C ARG A 86 -1.86 -8.44 -10.32
N TYR A 87 -1.91 -7.69 -9.22
CA TYR A 87 -2.73 -6.49 -9.09
C TYR A 87 -2.31 -5.44 -10.12
N HIS A 88 -1.04 -5.07 -10.19
CA HIS A 88 -0.50 -4.13 -11.18
C HIS A 88 -0.75 -4.56 -12.62
N HIS A 89 -0.64 -5.85 -12.93
CA HIS A 89 -0.99 -6.34 -14.27
C HIS A 89 -2.44 -6.07 -14.60
N SER A 90 -3.36 -6.39 -13.69
CA SER A 90 -4.80 -6.26 -13.92
C SER A 90 -5.26 -4.81 -13.90
N SER A 91 -4.69 -3.99 -13.01
CA SER A 91 -5.02 -2.57 -12.89
C SER A 91 -4.51 -1.74 -14.06
N ALA A 92 -3.42 -2.17 -14.73
CA ALA A 92 -2.98 -1.58 -16.00
C ALA A 92 -4.02 -1.73 -17.12
N LEU A 93 -4.78 -2.83 -17.14
CA LEU A 93 -5.74 -3.13 -18.21
C LEU A 93 -7.00 -2.26 -18.12
N VAL A 94 -7.36 -1.81 -16.92
CA VAL A 94 -8.52 -0.96 -16.65
C VAL A 94 -8.17 0.53 -16.51
N LEU A 95 -6.87 0.87 -16.54
CA LEU A 95 -6.37 2.21 -16.27
C LEU A 95 -7.05 3.26 -17.16
N ARG A 96 -7.13 3.01 -18.48
CA ARG A 96 -7.67 3.97 -19.45
C ARG A 96 -9.14 4.30 -19.16
N ASP A 97 -9.92 3.30 -18.78
CA ASP A 97 -11.36 3.44 -18.57
C ASP A 97 -11.66 4.19 -17.27
N LEU A 98 -10.77 4.08 -16.26
CA LEU A 98 -11.02 4.60 -14.92
C LEU A 98 -10.32 5.95 -14.64
N THR A 99 -9.22 6.28 -15.31
CA THR A 99 -8.37 7.45 -14.97
C THR A 99 -9.13 8.78 -15.03
N VAL A 100 -9.98 8.98 -16.03
CA VAL A 100 -10.70 10.24 -16.26
C VAL A 100 -12.15 10.16 -15.76
N ALA A 101 -12.65 8.95 -15.54
CA ALA A 101 -14.06 8.72 -15.24
C ALA A 101 -14.42 8.98 -13.78
N TRP A 102 -13.45 8.88 -12.86
CA TRP A 102 -13.75 8.84 -11.43
C TRP A 102 -12.85 9.73 -10.55
N PRO A 103 -13.39 10.25 -9.44
CA PRO A 103 -12.59 10.90 -8.41
C PRO A 103 -11.72 9.88 -7.66
N TRP A 104 -10.49 10.28 -7.36
CA TRP A 104 -9.51 9.52 -6.55
C TRP A 104 -9.13 10.32 -5.31
N GLN A 105 -8.79 9.63 -4.22
CA GLN A 105 -8.34 10.30 -2.98
C GLN A 105 -7.01 11.02 -3.20
N LEU A 106 -6.07 10.31 -3.85
CA LEU A 106 -4.75 10.83 -4.17
C LEU A 106 -4.72 11.30 -5.63
N PRO A 107 -4.00 12.40 -5.91
CA PRO A 107 -3.87 12.87 -7.28
C PRO A 107 -3.12 11.85 -8.15
N PRO A 108 -3.46 11.75 -9.45
CA PRO A 108 -2.74 10.88 -10.36
C PRO A 108 -1.28 11.33 -10.50
N ARG A 109 -0.36 10.38 -10.69
CA ARG A 109 1.06 10.63 -10.98
C ARG A 109 1.39 10.17 -12.39
N LEU A 110 2.13 10.99 -13.14
CA LEU A 110 2.54 10.67 -14.50
C LEU A 110 3.99 10.13 -14.52
N PRO A 111 4.31 9.18 -15.42
CA PRO A 111 3.39 8.46 -16.30
C PRO A 111 2.50 7.47 -15.52
N SER A 112 1.20 7.46 -15.80
CA SER A 112 0.29 6.45 -15.24
C SER A 112 0.45 5.14 -16.01
N GLU A 113 0.92 4.10 -15.33
CA GLU A 113 1.10 2.75 -15.89
C GLU A 113 0.11 1.74 -15.31
N VAL A 114 -0.32 1.99 -14.08
CA VAL A 114 -1.23 1.17 -13.29
C VAL A 114 -2.16 2.07 -12.48
N ILE A 115 -3.21 1.49 -11.91
CA ILE A 115 -3.85 2.09 -10.73
C ILE A 115 -3.08 1.53 -9.54
N CYS A 116 -2.28 2.37 -8.89
CA CYS A 116 -1.57 2.04 -7.66
C CYS A 116 -2.58 1.67 -6.58
N HIS A 117 -2.24 0.76 -5.68
CA HIS A 117 -2.97 0.55 -4.44
C HIS A 117 -2.78 1.76 -3.51
N GLY A 118 -1.57 2.33 -3.47
CA GLY A 118 -1.23 3.53 -2.72
C GLY A 118 -0.80 3.26 -1.28
N ASP A 119 -1.27 2.16 -0.67
CA ASP A 119 -0.90 1.72 0.68
C ASP A 119 -0.71 0.19 0.78
N PHE A 120 0.02 -0.43 -0.15
CA PHE A 120 0.27 -1.89 -0.12
C PHE A 120 1.26 -2.26 1.00
N ALA A 121 0.74 -2.48 2.20
CA ALA A 121 1.49 -2.76 3.43
C ALA A 121 1.04 -4.07 4.09
N PRO A 122 1.82 -4.65 5.03
CA PRO A 122 1.47 -5.89 5.73
C PRO A 122 0.07 -5.87 6.37
N TYR A 123 -0.31 -4.76 7.02
CA TYR A 123 -1.62 -4.63 7.65
C TYR A 123 -2.80 -4.57 6.65
N ASN A 124 -2.53 -4.36 5.36
CA ASN A 124 -3.53 -4.23 4.29
C ASN A 124 -3.65 -5.50 3.44
N VAL A 125 -3.18 -6.64 3.95
CA VAL A 125 -3.35 -7.93 3.27
C VAL A 125 -4.01 -8.97 4.17
N VAL A 126 -4.67 -9.93 3.51
CA VAL A 126 -5.35 -11.04 4.16
C VAL A 126 -4.56 -12.32 3.93
N LEU A 127 -4.24 -13.01 5.03
CA LEU A 127 -3.56 -14.29 5.07
C LEU A 127 -4.57 -15.43 5.13
N ASN A 128 -4.28 -16.49 4.40
CA ASN A 128 -4.92 -17.79 4.60
C ASN A 128 -3.93 -18.89 4.23
N ASP A 129 -3.83 -19.92 5.08
CA ASP A 129 -2.99 -21.10 4.88
C ASP A 129 -1.54 -20.80 4.41
N GLY A 130 -0.88 -19.81 5.04
CA GLY A 130 0.52 -19.47 4.74
C GLY A 130 0.74 -18.68 3.45
N GLU A 131 -0.32 -18.13 2.84
CA GLU A 131 -0.24 -17.29 1.65
C GLU A 131 -1.02 -15.98 1.83
N VAL A 132 -0.62 -14.95 1.08
CA VAL A 132 -1.39 -13.71 0.96
C VAL A 132 -2.45 -13.89 -0.11
N ILE A 133 -3.72 -13.93 0.31
CA ILE A 133 -4.85 -14.25 -0.58
C ILE A 133 -5.66 -13.03 -0.99
N GLY A 134 -5.47 -11.89 -0.34
CA GLY A 134 -6.29 -10.70 -0.55
C GLY A 134 -5.58 -9.40 -0.22
N ILE A 135 -5.95 -8.35 -0.95
CA ILE A 135 -5.60 -6.96 -0.64
C ILE A 135 -6.86 -6.27 -0.14
N ILE A 136 -6.73 -5.42 0.88
CA ILE A 136 -7.82 -4.58 1.40
C ILE A 136 -7.36 -3.12 1.46
N ASP A 137 -8.31 -2.22 1.74
CA ASP A 137 -8.07 -0.77 1.88
C ASP A 137 -7.59 -0.05 0.61
N PHE A 138 -8.46 -0.03 -0.41
CA PHE A 138 -8.23 0.62 -1.69
C PHE A 138 -8.48 2.15 -1.68
N GLU A 139 -8.66 2.80 -0.53
CA GLU A 139 -8.98 4.23 -0.49
C GLU A 139 -7.88 5.11 -1.10
N ALA A 140 -6.62 4.70 -0.91
CA ALA A 140 -5.45 5.38 -1.45
C ALA A 140 -5.20 5.07 -2.94
N ALA A 141 -6.07 4.31 -3.61
CA ALA A 141 -5.88 3.94 -5.00
C ALA A 141 -5.88 5.18 -5.90
N HIS A 142 -4.97 5.20 -6.88
CA HIS A 142 -4.85 6.30 -7.85
C HIS A 142 -4.02 5.87 -9.07
N PRO A 143 -4.25 6.48 -10.25
CA PRO A 143 -3.38 6.31 -11.40
C PRO A 143 -1.93 6.72 -11.10
N GLY A 144 -0.95 5.86 -11.43
CA GLY A 144 0.45 6.17 -11.16
C GLY A 144 1.46 5.24 -11.85
N PRO A 145 2.77 5.56 -11.76
CA PRO A 145 3.83 4.66 -12.20
C PRO A 145 3.86 3.40 -11.31
N ARG A 146 4.10 2.21 -11.87
CA ARG A 146 4.18 0.98 -11.04
C ARG A 146 5.26 1.05 -9.96
N ILE A 147 6.36 1.75 -10.27
CA ILE A 147 7.51 1.88 -9.38
C ILE A 147 7.18 2.73 -8.15
N TRP A 148 6.21 3.65 -8.26
CA TRP A 148 5.74 4.46 -7.15
C TRP A 148 5.08 3.61 -6.06
N ASP A 149 4.20 2.69 -6.47
CA ASP A 149 3.51 1.78 -5.56
C ASP A 149 4.46 0.70 -5.02
N LEU A 150 5.34 0.18 -5.89
CA LEU A 150 6.35 -0.81 -5.50
C LEU A 150 7.37 -0.25 -4.50
N ALA A 151 7.80 1.01 -4.66
CA ALA A 151 8.71 1.66 -3.72
C ALA A 151 8.10 1.70 -2.32
N TYR A 152 6.84 2.15 -2.20
CA TYR A 152 6.16 2.14 -0.92
C TYR A 152 6.01 0.73 -0.34
N ALA A 153 5.60 -0.24 -1.16
CA ALA A 153 5.49 -1.63 -0.74
C ALA A 153 6.82 -2.18 -0.20
N VAL A 154 7.94 -1.95 -0.90
CA VAL A 154 9.25 -2.42 -0.44
C VAL A 154 9.64 -1.74 0.88
N TYR A 155 9.42 -0.44 1.02
CA TYR A 155 9.67 0.26 2.28
C TYR A 155 8.90 -0.36 3.45
N ARG A 156 7.62 -0.69 3.26
CA ARG A 156 6.76 -1.26 4.31
C ARG A 156 7.05 -2.74 4.59
N TRP A 157 7.36 -3.52 3.57
CA TRP A 157 7.60 -4.95 3.69
C TRP A 157 9.03 -5.31 4.08
N ALA A 158 10.01 -4.46 3.79
CA ALA A 158 11.43 -4.64 4.10
C ALA A 158 11.95 -3.50 4.99
N PRO A 159 11.28 -3.23 6.12
CA PRO A 159 11.28 -1.95 6.86
C PRO A 159 12.62 -1.21 6.85
N LEU A 160 12.85 -0.39 5.82
CA LEU A 160 14.12 0.31 5.57
C LEU A 160 14.21 1.52 6.49
N SER A 161 14.57 1.25 7.74
CA SER A 161 14.50 2.22 8.83
C SER A 161 15.57 1.94 9.88
N SER A 162 16.08 3.01 10.50
CA SER A 162 16.97 2.92 11.66
C SER A 162 16.26 2.68 12.99
N SER A 163 14.95 2.93 13.06
CA SER A 163 14.17 2.89 14.30
C SER A 163 13.25 1.67 14.41
N VAL A 164 13.29 0.79 13.40
CA VAL A 164 12.47 -0.43 13.38
C VAL A 164 12.96 -1.45 14.42
N ALA A 165 12.13 -1.65 15.43
CA ALA A 165 12.29 -2.68 16.45
C ALA A 165 11.51 -3.96 16.08
N VAL A 166 11.65 -4.42 14.85
CA VAL A 166 11.04 -5.68 14.39
C VAL A 166 12.07 -6.79 14.48
N GLU A 167 11.72 -7.85 15.22
CA GLU A 167 12.58 -9.02 15.44
C GLU A 167 13.16 -9.57 14.12
N GLY A 168 14.48 -9.60 14.02
CA GLY A 168 15.22 -10.12 12.87
C GLY A 168 15.26 -9.21 11.64
N LEU A 169 14.72 -7.98 11.73
CA LEU A 169 14.70 -6.97 10.65
C LEU A 169 15.30 -5.62 11.07
N ASP A 170 16.07 -5.61 12.16
CA ASP A 170 16.69 -4.44 12.78
C ASP A 170 18.07 -4.07 12.19
N SER A 171 18.64 -4.92 11.32
CA SER A 171 19.91 -4.64 10.64
C SER A 171 19.73 -4.23 9.16
N LEU A 172 20.62 -3.37 8.67
CA LEU A 172 20.65 -2.99 7.25
C LEU A 172 20.76 -4.22 6.33
N ALA A 173 21.58 -5.21 6.70
CA ALA A 173 21.78 -6.41 5.89
C ALA A 173 20.50 -7.24 5.76
N THR A 174 19.75 -7.43 6.85
CA THR A 174 18.46 -8.13 6.83
C THR A 174 17.39 -7.36 6.07
N GLN A 175 17.36 -6.03 6.19
CA GLN A 175 16.42 -5.19 5.44
C GLN A 175 16.71 -5.24 3.93
N ILE A 176 17.97 -5.11 3.52
CA ILE A 176 18.39 -5.24 2.11
C ILE A 176 18.06 -6.63 1.56
N GLN A 177 18.36 -7.69 2.31
CA GLN A 177 18.03 -9.06 1.89
C GLN A 177 16.52 -9.22 1.67
N ARG A 178 15.70 -8.67 2.58
CA ARG A 178 14.24 -8.73 2.48
C ARG A 178 13.70 -7.90 1.32
N ALA A 179 14.24 -6.69 1.10
CA ALA A 179 13.88 -5.84 -0.03
C ALA A 179 14.19 -6.53 -1.35
N ARG A 180 15.36 -7.17 -1.45
CA ARG A 180 15.77 -7.99 -2.60
C ARG A 180 14.78 -9.13 -2.86
N LEU A 181 14.45 -9.91 -1.83
CA LEU A 181 13.49 -11.02 -1.97
C LEU A 181 12.12 -10.54 -2.46
N PHE A 182 11.67 -9.37 -2.01
CA PHE A 182 10.41 -8.78 -2.47
C PHE A 182 10.49 -8.40 -3.95
N VAL A 183 11.52 -7.66 -4.38
CA VAL A 183 11.65 -7.24 -5.79
C VAL A 183 11.95 -8.41 -6.74
N ASP A 184 12.62 -9.46 -6.26
CA ASP A 184 12.80 -10.72 -7.00
C ASP A 184 11.45 -11.41 -7.25
N ALA A 185 10.64 -11.57 -6.20
CA ALA A 185 9.33 -12.22 -6.31
C ALA A 185 8.30 -11.38 -7.10
N TYR A 186 8.38 -10.06 -7.00
CA TYR A 186 7.62 -9.13 -7.85
C TYR A 186 8.09 -9.18 -9.32
N GLY A 187 9.34 -9.56 -9.57
CA GLY A 187 9.93 -9.62 -10.91
C GLY A 187 10.39 -8.27 -11.45
N LEU A 188 10.87 -7.36 -10.57
CA LEU A 188 11.47 -6.10 -10.98
C LEU A 188 12.82 -6.36 -11.68
N PRO A 189 13.02 -5.92 -12.94
CA PRO A 189 14.28 -6.12 -13.65
C PRO A 189 15.46 -5.51 -12.91
N VAL A 190 16.61 -6.19 -12.93
CA VAL A 190 17.84 -5.75 -12.24
C VAL A 190 18.26 -4.33 -12.67
N SER A 191 18.02 -3.97 -13.94
CA SER A 191 18.30 -2.63 -14.48
C SER A 191 17.51 -1.52 -13.78
N GLU A 192 16.30 -1.82 -13.31
CA GLU A 192 15.41 -0.84 -12.67
C GLU A 192 15.62 -0.74 -11.16
N ARG A 193 16.26 -1.72 -10.52
CA ARG A 193 16.42 -1.75 -9.04
C ARG A 193 17.21 -0.58 -8.48
N SER A 194 18.08 0.01 -9.28
CA SER A 194 18.92 1.14 -8.87
C SER A 194 18.11 2.40 -8.54
N SER A 195 16.91 2.56 -9.11
CA SER A 195 16.05 3.72 -8.84
C SER A 195 15.21 3.57 -7.57
N LEU A 196 15.17 2.37 -6.98
CA LEU A 196 14.26 2.06 -5.88
C LEU A 196 14.49 2.92 -4.63
N PRO A 197 15.72 3.14 -4.14
CA PRO A 197 15.93 4.01 -2.96
C PRO A 197 15.45 5.44 -3.20
N ALA A 198 15.72 6.00 -4.38
CA ALA A 198 15.24 7.32 -4.75
C ALA A 198 13.71 7.38 -4.83
N GLY A 199 13.07 6.35 -5.40
CA GLY A 199 11.61 6.24 -5.44
C GLY A 199 10.98 6.12 -4.04
N ILE A 200 11.65 5.44 -3.10
CA ILE A 200 11.19 5.37 -1.71
C ILE A 200 11.28 6.74 -1.05
N ILE A 201 12.41 7.44 -1.20
CA ILE A 201 12.59 8.80 -0.66
C ILE A 201 11.49 9.73 -1.19
N GLU A 202 11.30 9.78 -2.51
CA GLU A 202 10.26 10.62 -3.14
C GLU A 202 8.86 10.28 -2.61
N ARG A 203 8.58 8.99 -2.37
CA ARG A 203 7.31 8.51 -1.83
C ARG A 203 7.07 8.95 -0.39
N LEU A 204 8.11 8.92 0.44
CA LEU A 204 8.05 9.37 1.83
C LEU A 204 7.93 10.89 1.92
N GLU A 205 8.65 11.64 1.09
CA GLU A 205 8.51 13.09 0.98
C GLU A 205 7.08 13.51 0.58
N ALA A 206 6.48 12.81 -0.39
CA ALA A 206 5.09 13.06 -0.78
C ALA A 206 4.09 12.71 0.34
N LEU A 207 4.36 11.66 1.13
CA LEU A 207 3.54 11.30 2.29
C LEU A 207 3.59 12.40 3.35
N LEU A 208 4.79 12.92 3.64
CA LEU A 208 4.99 14.02 4.58
C LEU A 208 4.26 15.29 4.13
N ALA A 209 4.44 15.69 2.87
CA ALA A 209 3.76 16.85 2.31
C ALA A 209 2.22 16.69 2.34
N PHE A 210 1.73 15.47 2.13
CA PHE A 210 0.30 15.16 2.26
C PHE A 210 -0.18 15.32 3.71
N MET A 211 0.52 14.72 4.67
CA MET A 211 0.16 14.79 6.10
C MET A 211 0.16 16.24 6.61
N GLU A 212 1.17 17.02 6.27
CA GLU A 212 1.28 18.44 6.64
C GLU A 212 0.13 19.27 6.05
N ARG A 213 -0.20 19.06 4.77
CA ARG A 213 -1.31 19.76 4.13
C ARG A 213 -2.65 19.42 4.77
N GLU A 214 -2.94 18.14 5.02
CA GLU A 214 -4.22 17.76 5.63
C GLU A 214 -4.32 18.20 7.10
N ALA A 215 -3.21 18.19 7.84
CA ALA A 215 -3.16 18.77 9.19
C ALA A 215 -3.41 20.29 9.18
N ALA A 216 -2.85 21.02 8.20
CA ALA A 216 -3.09 22.45 8.02
C ALA A 216 -4.54 22.77 7.63
N ARG A 217 -5.21 21.87 6.89
CA ARG A 217 -6.65 21.93 6.58
C ARG A 217 -7.55 21.58 7.76
N GLY A 218 -6.95 21.05 8.83
CA GLY A 218 -7.59 20.80 10.11
C GLY A 218 -8.20 19.43 10.30
N ILE A 219 -7.75 18.45 9.53
CA ILE A 219 -8.13 17.05 9.72
C ILE A 219 -7.40 16.48 10.95
N GLU A 220 -8.18 16.13 11.98
CA GLU A 220 -7.64 15.83 13.32
C GLU A 220 -6.76 14.58 13.36
N ARG A 221 -7.06 13.56 12.54
CA ARG A 221 -6.20 12.38 12.38
C ARG A 221 -4.76 12.76 12.01
N TYR A 222 -4.58 13.65 11.03
CA TYR A 222 -3.23 14.02 10.59
C TYR A 222 -2.54 14.96 11.57
N ARG A 223 -3.29 15.82 12.27
CA ARG A 223 -2.73 16.63 13.37
C ARG A 223 -2.17 15.75 14.49
N ARG A 224 -2.90 14.72 14.91
CA ARG A 224 -2.42 13.74 15.90
C ARG A 224 -1.18 13.00 15.40
N ASN A 225 -1.19 12.50 14.17
CA ASN A 225 0.00 11.85 13.59
C ASN A 225 1.26 12.73 13.64
N LEU A 226 1.14 14.05 13.39
CA LEU A 226 2.27 14.99 13.50
C LEU A 226 2.69 15.21 14.97
N GLN A 227 1.74 15.31 15.90
CA GLN A 227 2.04 15.45 17.33
C GLN A 227 2.73 14.20 17.89
N ASP A 228 2.27 13.03 17.48
CA ASP A 228 2.82 11.72 17.87
C ASP A 228 4.19 11.44 17.22
N GLY A 229 4.63 12.30 16.29
CA GLY A 229 5.96 12.24 15.69
C GLY A 229 6.09 11.26 14.53
N HIS A 230 5.00 10.84 13.90
CA HIS A 230 5.07 9.98 12.71
C HIS A 230 5.85 10.65 11.57
N ASP A 231 5.82 11.98 11.51
CA ASP A 231 6.60 12.80 10.57
C ASP A 231 8.12 12.75 10.82
N ARG A 232 8.53 12.59 12.10
CA ARG A 232 9.93 12.41 12.49
C ARG A 232 10.44 11.06 12.03
N ILE A 233 9.65 10.00 12.20
CA ILE A 233 9.98 8.65 11.73
C ILE A 233 10.26 8.67 10.22
N TYR A 234 9.37 9.24 9.41
CA TYR A 234 9.58 9.30 7.96
C TYR A 234 10.80 10.14 7.56
N ARG A 235 11.12 11.22 8.30
CA ARG A 235 12.34 12.01 8.05
C ARG A 235 13.61 11.24 8.38
N GLU A 236 13.62 10.51 9.50
CA GLU A 236 14.72 9.64 9.88
C GLU A 236 14.91 8.52 8.86
N ASP A 237 13.83 7.92 8.37
CA ASP A 237 13.87 6.89 7.33
C ASP A 237 14.39 7.43 6.00
N ILE A 238 13.97 8.64 5.57
CA ILE A 238 14.54 9.32 4.41
C ILE A 238 16.05 9.50 4.57
N ALA A 239 16.50 9.98 5.74
CA ALA A 239 17.93 10.15 6.01
C ALA A 239 18.69 8.82 6.02
N TYR A 240 18.09 7.77 6.59
CA TYR A 240 18.64 6.42 6.64
C TYR A 240 18.81 5.84 5.22
N ILE A 241 17.77 5.89 4.41
CA ILE A 241 17.79 5.39 3.03
C ILE A 241 18.75 6.21 2.17
N THR A 242 18.78 7.54 2.34
CA THR A 242 19.74 8.41 1.66
C THR A 242 21.18 8.01 1.98
N LYS A 243 21.49 7.82 3.27
CA LYS A 243 22.83 7.43 3.73
C LYS A 243 23.27 6.09 3.17
N TRP A 244 22.38 5.09 3.17
CA TRP A 244 22.70 3.70 2.79
C TRP A 244 22.32 3.36 1.35
N SER A 245 21.94 4.34 0.54
CA SER A 245 21.56 4.12 -0.86
C SER A 245 22.61 3.33 -1.66
N PRO A 246 23.93 3.58 -1.55
CA PRO A 246 24.94 2.77 -2.25
C PRO A 246 24.87 1.28 -1.90
N GLU A 247 24.77 0.95 -0.61
CA GLU A 247 24.69 -0.42 -0.10
C GLU A 247 23.37 -1.08 -0.48
N ILE A 248 22.25 -0.36 -0.39
CA ILE A 248 20.93 -0.84 -0.80
C ILE A 248 20.95 -1.17 -2.30
N VAL A 249 21.43 -0.26 -3.16
CA VAL A 249 21.52 -0.50 -4.61
C VAL A 249 22.41 -1.70 -4.91
N ALA A 250 23.58 -1.81 -4.27
CA ALA A 250 24.47 -2.94 -4.46
C ALA A 250 23.78 -4.26 -4.08
N GLY A 251 23.13 -4.30 -2.92
CA GLY A 251 22.46 -5.49 -2.41
C GLY A 251 21.21 -5.91 -3.22
N LEU A 252 20.50 -4.96 -3.84
CA LEU A 252 19.36 -5.26 -4.71
C LEU A 252 19.77 -5.85 -6.07
N ARG A 253 20.98 -5.55 -6.55
CA ARG A 253 21.48 -5.96 -7.88
C ARG A 253 22.26 -7.27 -7.87
N ASN A 254 22.96 -7.56 -6.78
CA ASN A 254 23.60 -8.85 -6.55
C ASN A 254 22.57 -9.95 -6.54
#